data_AF-A0A535ZWP5-F1
#
_entry.id   AF-A0A535ZWP5-F1
#
_cell.length_a   1.000
_cell.length_b   1.000
_cell.length_c   1.000
_cell.angle_alpha   90.00
_cell.angle_beta   90.00
_cell.angle_gamma   90.00
#
_symmetry.space_group_name_H-M   'P 1'
#
loop_
_entity.id
_entity.type
_entity.pdbx_description
1 polymer ?
#
loop_
_entity_poly.entity_id
_entity_poly.type
_entity_poly.pdbx_seq_one_letter_code
_entity_poly.pdbx_strand_id
1 'polypeptide(L)'
;MASDTISIPEEHSIETQGIERVSSKARAHVRISDNFTLWFSANLVISTVALGAIAIPIFGLGFWDSVAAIMLFNILGSLPVAFFSTMGPKLGLRQMTITRFSFGWAGAVIMALFNVAACTGWSAVNAIVGGQLVAAVSGGTIARPVAILIIVVLTTIFSIYGYKHIHRYARYAWIPAAIIFLILLMIAGPRVSIIPTPALGIAEIASFISFGGAVYGFATGWSSYAADYNVKQPEETPASRVFWFTFLGIAIPCIVLEIFGMALTTAYKESGGDLLAAVAQPLGSFGNVLLLLLSNALAVSCGRCSPLYFTC
;
A
#
# COMPACT_ATOMS: atom_id res chain seq x y z
N MET A 1 -47.92 -4.64 20.74
CA MET A 1 -47.77 -4.57 19.28
C MET A 1 -46.49 -3.80 19.00
N ALA A 2 -45.43 -4.52 18.62
CA ALA A 2 -44.15 -3.93 18.24
C ALA A 2 -44.30 -3.28 16.86
N SER A 3 -44.07 -1.98 16.78
CA SER A 3 -43.92 -1.29 15.50
C SER A 3 -42.44 -1.31 15.15
N ASP A 4 -41.99 -2.39 14.52
CA ASP A 4 -40.66 -2.50 13.92
C ASP A 4 -40.54 -1.50 12.77
N THR A 5 -40.06 -0.30 13.07
CA THR A 5 -39.61 0.64 12.05
C THR A 5 -38.17 0.27 11.72
N ILE A 6 -37.99 -0.42 10.59
CA ILE A 6 -36.69 -0.66 9.98
C ILE A 6 -36.16 0.71 9.52
N SER A 7 -35.38 1.37 10.37
CA SER A 7 -34.60 2.54 9.95
C SER A 7 -33.43 2.04 9.09
N ILE A 8 -33.57 2.15 7.77
CA ILE A 8 -32.42 2.16 6.87
C ILE A 8 -31.56 3.34 7.34
N PRO A 9 -30.29 3.15 7.75
CA PRO A 9 -29.49 4.26 8.26
C PRO A 9 -29.38 5.33 7.17
N GLU A 10 -29.79 6.56 7.47
CA GLU A 10 -29.54 7.72 6.61
C GLU A 10 -28.06 7.76 6.25
N GLU A 11 -27.77 7.80 4.94
CA GLU A 11 -26.42 7.98 4.42
C GLU A 11 -25.88 9.36 4.80
N HIS A 12 -25.35 9.49 6.00
CA HIS A 12 -24.47 10.61 6.31
C HIS A 12 -23.22 10.51 5.41
N SER A 13 -22.83 11.65 4.82
CA SER A 13 -21.62 11.78 4.00
C SER A 13 -20.33 11.52 4.79
N ILE A 14 -20.44 11.51 6.13
CA ILE A 14 -19.36 11.35 7.09
C ILE A 14 -19.61 10.06 7.87
N GLU A 15 -18.60 9.19 7.94
CA GLU A 15 -18.67 7.96 8.75
C GLU A 15 -18.63 8.34 10.23
N THR A 16 -19.70 8.03 10.97
CA THR A 16 -19.85 8.35 12.40
C THR A 16 -19.43 7.20 13.32
N GLN A 17 -19.14 6.01 12.79
CA GLN A 17 -18.74 4.84 13.57
C GLN A 17 -17.21 4.76 13.72
N GLY A 18 -16.73 5.09 14.92
CA GLY A 18 -15.33 4.96 15.32
C GLY A 18 -14.94 3.54 15.73
N ILE A 19 -14.50 3.38 16.98
CA ILE A 19 -13.98 2.13 17.54
C ILE A 19 -15.06 1.09 17.92
N GLU A 20 -16.32 1.47 17.82
CA GLU A 20 -17.47 0.66 18.24
C GLU A 20 -17.59 -0.61 17.40
N ARG A 21 -18.08 -1.68 18.05
CA ARG A 21 -18.31 -2.96 17.37
C ARG A 21 -19.43 -2.79 16.34
N VAL A 22 -19.17 -3.19 15.11
CA VAL A 22 -20.20 -3.21 14.07
C VAL A 22 -21.13 -4.40 14.34
N SER A 23 -22.40 -4.09 14.61
CA SER A 23 -23.43 -5.10 14.87
C SER A 23 -23.62 -6.00 13.64
N SER A 24 -23.94 -7.27 13.86
CA SER A 24 -24.08 -8.26 12.78
C SER A 24 -25.13 -7.83 11.74
N LYS A 25 -26.19 -7.13 12.17
CA LYS A 25 -27.24 -6.58 11.29
C LYS A 25 -26.77 -5.41 10.42
N ALA A 26 -25.72 -4.68 10.83
CA ALA A 26 -25.17 -3.55 10.08
C ALA A 26 -24.09 -3.98 9.05
N ARG A 27 -23.72 -5.27 9.00
CA ARG A 27 -22.69 -5.81 8.09
C ARG A 27 -23.27 -6.11 6.70
N ALA A 28 -23.52 -5.06 5.93
CA ALA A 28 -24.16 -5.14 4.61
C ALA A 28 -23.19 -5.35 3.44
N HIS A 29 -21.88 -5.45 3.68
CA HIS A 29 -20.90 -5.50 2.59
C HIS A 29 -20.68 -6.93 2.10
N VAL A 30 -21.43 -7.35 1.07
CA VAL A 30 -21.47 -8.76 0.62
C VAL A 30 -20.39 -9.12 -0.42
N ARG A 31 -19.83 -8.14 -1.15
CA ARG A 31 -18.87 -8.42 -2.23
C ARG A 31 -17.47 -8.68 -1.68
N ILE A 32 -17.13 -9.96 -1.49
CA ILE A 32 -15.81 -10.37 -0.98
C ILE A 32 -14.67 -10.03 -1.98
N SER A 33 -14.95 -10.01 -3.29
CA SER A 33 -13.97 -9.62 -4.32
C SER A 33 -13.43 -8.21 -4.14
N ASP A 34 -14.20 -7.33 -3.50
CA ASP A 34 -13.77 -5.95 -3.25
C ASP A 34 -12.57 -5.90 -2.30
N ASN A 35 -12.45 -6.88 -1.39
CA ASN A 35 -11.27 -7.03 -0.52
C ASN A 35 -10.01 -7.26 -1.36
N PHE A 36 -10.07 -8.12 -2.38
CA PHE A 36 -8.94 -8.30 -3.30
C PHE A 36 -8.60 -6.99 -4.02
N THR A 37 -9.57 -6.33 -4.64
CA THR A 37 -9.30 -5.08 -5.40
C THR A 37 -8.79 -3.96 -4.52
N LEU A 38 -9.22 -3.92 -3.26
CA LEU A 38 -8.77 -2.95 -2.28
C LEU A 38 -7.29 -3.16 -1.95
N TRP A 39 -6.91 -4.39 -1.54
CA TRP A 39 -5.51 -4.72 -1.25
C TRP A 39 -4.64 -4.57 -2.48
N PHE A 40 -5.18 -4.95 -3.64
CA PHE A 40 -4.49 -4.80 -4.92
C PHE A 40 -4.20 -3.33 -5.21
N SER A 41 -5.20 -2.45 -5.10
CA SER A 41 -5.02 -1.01 -5.30
C SER A 41 -4.13 -0.35 -4.26
N ALA A 42 -4.16 -0.81 -3.01
CA ALA A 42 -3.36 -0.24 -1.93
C ALA A 42 -1.85 -0.51 -2.11
N ASN A 43 -1.51 -1.63 -2.75
CA ASN A 43 -0.13 -2.05 -3.00
C ASN A 43 0.35 -1.75 -4.42
N LEU A 44 -0.56 -1.48 -5.36
CA LEU A 44 -0.21 -1.07 -6.73
C LEU A 44 0.17 0.42 -6.79
N VAL A 45 1.25 0.77 -6.09
CA VAL A 45 1.70 2.14 -5.87
C VAL A 45 3.20 2.28 -6.11
N ILE A 46 3.65 3.51 -6.36
CA ILE A 46 5.05 3.80 -6.69
C ILE A 46 5.99 3.47 -5.53
N SER A 47 5.55 3.60 -4.29
CA SER A 47 6.38 3.26 -3.12
C SER A 47 6.78 1.79 -3.10
N THR A 48 5.94 0.91 -3.65
CA THR A 48 6.25 -0.52 -3.86
C THR A 48 7.36 -0.69 -4.90
N VAL A 49 7.32 0.09 -5.99
CA VAL A 49 8.40 0.12 -6.99
C VAL A 49 9.70 0.66 -6.38
N ALA A 50 9.62 1.72 -5.58
CA ALA A 50 10.78 2.31 -4.90
C ALA A 50 11.43 1.32 -3.92
N LEU A 51 10.63 0.49 -3.24
CA LEU A 51 11.14 -0.58 -2.38
C LEU A 51 11.88 -1.68 -3.16
N GLY A 52 11.40 -2.05 -4.34
CA GLY A 52 12.15 -2.94 -5.23
C GLY A 52 13.46 -2.32 -5.72
N ALA A 53 13.43 -1.02 -6.02
CA ALA A 53 14.55 -0.27 -6.58
C ALA A 53 15.76 -0.12 -5.64
N ILE A 54 15.63 -0.44 -4.34
CA ILE A 54 16.79 -0.40 -3.43
C ILE A 54 17.59 -1.69 -3.38
N ALA A 55 17.07 -2.80 -3.95
CA ALA A 55 17.69 -4.13 -3.86
C ALA A 55 19.14 -4.17 -4.36
N ILE A 56 19.37 -3.69 -5.58
CA ILE A 56 20.70 -3.71 -6.20
C ILE A 56 21.54 -2.51 -5.73
N PRO A 57 21.07 -1.24 -5.80
CA PRO A 57 21.94 -0.10 -5.54
C PRO A 57 22.34 0.07 -4.07
N ILE A 58 21.49 -0.35 -3.13
CA ILE A 58 21.75 -0.19 -1.69
C ILE A 58 22.26 -1.49 -1.08
N PHE A 59 21.62 -2.63 -1.37
CA PHE A 59 22.00 -3.91 -0.77
C PHE A 59 23.00 -4.72 -1.59
N GLY A 60 23.29 -4.32 -2.84
CA GLY A 60 24.31 -4.95 -3.67
C GLY A 60 23.94 -6.35 -4.17
N LEU A 61 22.65 -6.71 -4.12
CA LEU A 61 22.19 -8.06 -4.45
C LEU A 61 22.23 -8.33 -5.95
N GLY A 62 22.41 -9.61 -6.30
CA GLY A 62 22.19 -10.09 -7.67
C GLY A 62 20.74 -9.97 -8.12
N PHE A 63 20.50 -10.06 -9.44
CA PHE A 63 19.13 -9.99 -9.98
C PHE A 63 18.25 -11.11 -9.44
N TRP A 64 18.72 -12.37 -9.49
CA TRP A 64 17.95 -13.53 -9.05
C TRP A 64 17.79 -13.62 -7.54
N ASP A 65 18.82 -13.22 -6.79
CA ASP A 65 18.79 -13.15 -5.33
C ASP A 65 17.78 -12.10 -4.86
N SER A 66 17.73 -10.94 -5.54
CA SER A 66 16.71 -9.92 -5.32
C SER A 66 15.30 -10.45 -5.60
N VAL A 67 15.08 -11.15 -6.72
CA VAL A 67 13.78 -11.78 -7.04
C VAL A 67 13.39 -12.80 -5.97
N ALA A 68 14.32 -13.65 -5.54
CA ALA A 68 14.07 -14.66 -4.52
C ALA A 68 13.71 -14.02 -3.17
N ALA A 69 14.43 -12.96 -2.77
CA ALA A 69 14.11 -12.19 -1.56
C ALA A 69 12.71 -11.56 -1.65
N ILE A 70 12.40 -10.87 -2.76
CA ILE A 70 11.09 -10.24 -2.98
C ILE A 70 9.97 -11.28 -2.87
N MET A 71 10.11 -12.43 -3.53
CA MET A 71 9.08 -13.48 -3.49
C MET A 71 8.92 -14.06 -2.09
N LEU A 72 10.02 -14.46 -1.46
CA LEU A 72 9.99 -15.13 -0.15
C LEU A 72 9.42 -14.21 0.94
N PHE A 73 9.95 -13.00 1.06
CA PHE A 73 9.60 -12.11 2.16
C PHE A 73 8.23 -11.43 1.97
N ASN A 74 7.75 -11.22 0.75
CA ASN A 74 6.34 -10.81 0.53
C ASN A 74 5.35 -11.92 0.86
N ILE A 75 5.66 -13.16 0.49
CA ILE A 75 4.82 -14.31 0.88
C ILE A 75 4.77 -14.39 2.40
N LEU A 76 5.92 -14.38 3.07
CA LEU A 76 5.98 -14.45 4.53
C LEU A 76 5.28 -13.26 5.21
N GLY A 77 5.46 -12.04 4.68
CA GLY A 77 4.87 -10.82 5.25
C GLY A 77 3.38 -10.66 5.01
N SER A 78 2.83 -11.24 3.93
CA SER A 78 1.39 -11.20 3.63
C SER A 78 0.58 -12.24 4.42
N LEU A 79 1.20 -13.35 4.87
CA LEU A 79 0.56 -14.36 5.71
C LEU A 79 -0.09 -13.80 7.00
N PRO A 80 0.62 -13.04 7.86
CA PRO A 80 0.01 -12.51 9.08
C PRO A 80 -1.15 -11.54 8.77
N VAL A 81 -1.03 -10.74 7.71
CA VAL A 81 -2.09 -9.82 7.29
C VAL A 81 -3.34 -10.57 6.83
N ALA A 82 -3.15 -11.62 6.03
CA ALA A 82 -4.24 -12.47 5.57
C ALA A 82 -4.92 -13.19 6.74
N PHE A 83 -4.15 -13.66 7.73
CA PHE A 83 -4.68 -14.29 8.93
C PHE A 83 -5.51 -13.31 9.76
N PHE A 84 -4.98 -12.15 10.12
CA PHE A 84 -5.71 -11.15 10.91
C PHE A 84 -6.94 -10.59 10.19
N SER A 85 -6.92 -10.51 8.86
CA SER A 85 -8.09 -10.11 8.07
C SER A 85 -9.29 -11.05 8.27
N THR A 86 -9.05 -12.33 8.57
CA THR A 86 -10.14 -13.29 8.87
C THR A 86 -10.86 -13.02 10.19
N MET A 87 -10.25 -12.25 11.09
CA MET A 87 -10.85 -11.90 12.38
C MET A 87 -11.89 -10.78 12.26
N GLY A 88 -11.77 -9.93 11.23
CA GLY A 88 -12.70 -8.80 10.99
C GLY A 88 -14.17 -9.22 10.92
N PRO A 89 -14.56 -10.13 10.00
CA PRO A 89 -15.96 -10.55 9.85
C PRO A 89 -16.50 -11.30 11.07
N LYS A 90 -15.65 -12.00 11.82
CA LYS A 90 -16.05 -12.79 12.99
C LYS A 90 -16.30 -11.93 14.22
N LEU A 91 -15.41 -10.99 14.48
CA LEU A 91 -15.46 -10.17 15.69
C LEU A 91 -16.29 -8.89 15.48
N GLY A 92 -16.32 -8.34 14.27
CA GLY A 92 -16.89 -7.03 13.99
C GLY A 92 -16.12 -5.90 14.68
N LEU A 93 -14.86 -6.14 15.01
CA LEU A 93 -13.96 -5.22 15.69
C LEU A 93 -12.82 -4.81 14.77
N ARG A 94 -12.45 -3.53 14.84
CA ARG A 94 -11.25 -2.98 14.19
C ARG A 94 -9.98 -3.55 14.80
N GLN A 95 -8.90 -3.63 14.03
CA GLN A 95 -7.66 -4.29 14.39
C GLN A 95 -7.03 -3.71 15.66
N MET A 96 -7.02 -2.38 15.81
CA MET A 96 -6.51 -1.71 17.01
C MET A 96 -7.35 -1.97 18.26
N THR A 97 -8.63 -2.32 18.12
CA THR A 97 -9.45 -2.78 19.24
C THR A 97 -9.15 -4.24 19.56
N ILE A 98 -8.86 -5.07 18.55
CA ILE A 98 -8.47 -6.47 18.73
C ILE A 98 -7.16 -6.59 19.52
N THR A 99 -6.18 -5.70 19.31
CA THR A 99 -4.89 -5.74 20.03
C THR A 99 -5.05 -5.61 21.56
N ARG A 100 -6.13 -5.00 22.04
CA ARG A 100 -6.45 -4.88 23.48
C ARG A 100 -6.64 -6.24 24.16
N PHE A 101 -7.08 -7.27 23.43
CA PHE A 101 -7.25 -8.61 23.98
C PHE A 101 -5.92 -9.34 24.18
N SER A 102 -4.87 -8.96 23.45
CA SER A 102 -3.54 -9.58 23.55
C SER A 102 -2.62 -8.85 24.52
N PHE A 103 -2.64 -7.51 24.51
CA PHE A 103 -1.68 -6.69 25.27
C PHE A 103 -2.32 -5.91 26.44
N GLY A 104 -3.62 -6.09 26.67
CA GLY A 104 -4.39 -5.27 27.60
C GLY A 104 -4.52 -3.81 27.14
N TRP A 105 -5.08 -2.97 28.00
CA TRP A 105 -5.31 -1.55 27.67
C TRP A 105 -4.00 -0.77 27.51
N ALA A 106 -3.09 -0.87 28.50
CA ALA A 106 -1.84 -0.13 28.49
C ALA A 106 -0.91 -0.57 27.35
N GLY A 107 -0.81 -1.87 27.08
CA GLY A 107 0.01 -2.38 25.97
C GLY A 107 -0.57 -2.02 24.60
N ALA A 108 -1.90 -1.97 24.46
CA ALA A 108 -2.54 -1.51 23.22
C ALA A 108 -2.25 -0.04 22.91
N VAL A 109 -2.11 0.83 23.92
CA VAL A 109 -1.68 2.23 23.73
C VAL A 109 -0.26 2.29 23.16
N ILE A 110 0.67 1.48 23.67
CA ILE A 110 2.04 1.41 23.15
C ILE A 110 2.04 0.95 21.68
N MET A 111 1.27 -0.09 21.37
CA MET A 111 1.12 -0.57 19.99
C MET A 111 0.49 0.49 19.08
N ALA A 112 -0.46 1.29 19.58
CA ALA A 112 -1.04 2.40 18.84
C ALA A 112 0.00 3.48 18.52
N LEU A 113 0.88 3.82 19.45
CA LEU A 113 1.96 4.78 19.22
C LEU A 113 2.93 4.29 18.13
N PHE A 114 3.32 3.01 18.16
CA PHE A 114 4.12 2.43 17.07
C PHE A 114 3.39 2.46 15.73
N ASN A 115 2.09 2.22 15.73
CA ASN A 115 1.29 2.27 14.52
C ASN A 115 1.19 3.69 13.93
N VAL A 116 1.05 4.71 14.78
CA VAL A 116 1.09 6.13 14.37
C VAL A 116 2.44 6.49 13.76
N ALA A 117 3.54 6.06 14.38
CA ALA A 117 4.89 6.27 13.85
C ALA A 117 5.06 5.59 12.48
N ALA A 118 4.60 4.35 12.33
CA ALA A 118 4.63 3.61 11.06
C ALA A 118 3.81 4.30 9.96
N CYS A 119 2.60 4.78 10.28
CA CYS A 119 1.79 5.57 9.35
C CYS A 119 2.47 6.84 8.90
N THR A 120 3.09 7.56 9.84
CA THR A 120 3.79 8.81 9.55
C THR A 120 4.98 8.54 8.62
N GLY A 121 5.74 7.47 8.89
CA GLY A 121 6.82 7.02 8.03
C GLY A 121 6.37 6.70 6.61
N TRP A 122 5.33 5.87 6.45
CA TRP A 122 4.80 5.55 5.11
C TRP A 122 4.20 6.77 4.41
N SER A 123 3.59 7.69 5.15
CA SER A 123 3.07 8.94 4.60
C SER A 123 4.19 9.82 4.05
N ALA A 124 5.30 9.92 4.79
CA ALA A 124 6.49 10.63 4.34
C ALA A 124 7.10 10.01 3.08
N VAL A 125 7.24 8.68 3.02
CA VAL A 125 7.75 7.96 1.82
C VAL A 125 6.88 8.27 0.60
N ASN A 126 5.55 8.13 0.72
CA ASN A 126 4.63 8.40 -0.38
C ASN A 126 4.71 9.88 -0.84
N ALA A 127 4.79 10.82 0.10
CA ALA A 127 4.88 12.25 -0.21
C ALA A 127 6.20 12.63 -0.89
N ILE A 128 7.33 12.07 -0.42
CA ILE A 128 8.66 12.31 -1.00
C ILE A 128 8.68 11.79 -2.45
N VAL A 129 8.26 10.54 -2.67
CA VAL A 129 8.26 9.91 -4.00
C VAL A 129 7.28 10.60 -4.95
N GLY A 130 6.08 10.96 -4.48
CA GLY A 130 5.10 11.73 -5.24
C GLY A 130 5.61 13.13 -5.61
N GLY A 131 6.29 13.80 -4.68
CA GLY A 131 6.88 15.13 -4.90
C GLY A 131 8.09 15.09 -5.85
N GLN A 132 8.92 14.05 -5.79
CA GLN A 132 10.00 13.81 -6.75
C GLN A 132 9.45 13.73 -8.18
N LEU A 133 8.34 13.02 -8.38
CA LEU A 133 7.68 12.94 -9.69
C LEU A 133 7.18 14.29 -10.19
N VAL A 134 6.53 15.07 -9.33
CA VAL A 134 6.05 16.42 -9.71
C VAL A 134 7.22 17.32 -10.08
N ALA A 135 8.31 17.29 -9.30
CA ALA A 135 9.51 18.05 -9.59
C ALA A 135 10.16 17.61 -10.92
N ALA A 136 10.24 16.31 -11.19
CA ALA A 136 10.80 15.76 -12.42
C ALA A 136 9.95 16.15 -13.65
N VAL A 137 8.62 16.05 -13.56
CA VAL A 137 7.70 16.47 -14.62
C VAL A 137 7.79 17.98 -14.91
N SER A 138 8.06 18.79 -13.88
CA SER A 138 8.23 20.24 -14.01
C SER A 138 9.51 20.66 -14.73
N GLY A 139 10.39 19.72 -15.10
CA GLY A 139 11.68 20.01 -15.74
C GLY A 139 12.62 20.83 -14.85
N GLY A 140 12.44 20.79 -13.52
CA GLY A 140 13.23 21.57 -12.57
C GLY A 140 12.70 22.98 -12.29
N THR A 141 11.56 23.38 -12.85
CA THR A 141 10.93 24.69 -12.51
C THR A 141 10.43 24.73 -11.07
N ILE A 142 9.94 23.59 -10.55
CA ILE A 142 9.52 23.46 -9.16
C ILE A 142 10.63 22.76 -8.37
N ALA A 143 11.15 23.43 -7.35
CA ALA A 143 12.13 22.84 -6.44
C ALA A 143 11.53 21.63 -5.70
N ARG A 144 12.33 20.56 -5.53
CA ARG A 144 11.89 19.30 -4.88
C ARG A 144 11.20 19.51 -3.53
N PRO A 145 11.71 20.33 -2.59
CA PRO A 145 11.04 20.54 -1.31
C PRO A 145 9.65 21.16 -1.48
N VAL A 146 9.49 22.07 -2.45
CA VAL A 146 8.21 22.73 -2.74
C VAL A 146 7.22 21.72 -3.33
N ALA A 147 7.65 20.87 -4.26
CA ALA A 147 6.81 19.82 -4.83
C ALA A 147 6.31 18.83 -3.77
N ILE A 148 7.18 18.44 -2.82
CA ILE A 148 6.80 17.58 -1.69
C ILE A 148 5.77 18.28 -0.81
N LEU A 149 5.98 19.55 -0.46
CA LEU A 149 5.03 20.33 0.35
C LEU A 149 3.66 20.45 -0.32
N ILE A 150 3.62 20.65 -1.65
CA ILE A 150 2.37 20.66 -2.42
C ILE A 150 1.64 19.32 -2.28
N ILE A 151 2.34 18.19 -2.45
CA ILE A 151 1.74 16.86 -2.30
C ILE A 151 1.23 16.62 -0.87
N VAL A 152 1.98 17.06 0.15
CA VAL A 152 1.54 16.95 1.55
C VAL A 152 0.25 17.74 1.76
N VAL A 153 0.20 19.01 1.35
CA VAL A 153 -0.99 19.87 1.50
C VAL A 153 -2.19 19.29 0.78
N LEU A 154 -2.04 18.85 -0.47
CA LEU A 154 -3.11 18.22 -1.24
C LEU A 154 -3.61 16.95 -0.54
N THR A 155 -2.69 16.08 -0.11
CA THR A 155 -3.03 14.84 0.61
C THR A 155 -3.80 15.13 1.90
N THR A 156 -3.35 16.12 2.69
CA THR A 156 -4.02 16.54 3.92
C THR A 156 -5.44 17.06 3.63
N ILE A 157 -5.61 17.91 2.62
CA ILE A 157 -6.94 18.39 2.21
C ILE A 157 -7.84 17.21 1.82
N PHE A 158 -7.35 16.26 1.00
CA PHE A 158 -8.13 15.09 0.60
C PHE A 158 -8.50 14.20 1.78
N SER A 159 -7.61 14.05 2.77
CA SER A 159 -7.89 13.28 3.99
C SER A 159 -9.04 13.85 4.82
N ILE A 160 -9.31 15.16 4.72
CA ILE A 160 -10.39 15.84 5.45
C ILE A 160 -11.75 15.56 4.79
N TYR A 161 -11.81 15.40 3.46
CA TYR A 161 -13.07 15.26 2.71
C TYR A 161 -13.70 13.85 2.71
N GLY A 162 -13.15 12.92 3.50
CA GLY A 162 -13.91 11.76 3.99
C GLY A 162 -13.79 10.44 3.22
N TYR A 163 -13.93 9.37 4.00
CA TYR A 163 -13.73 7.96 3.65
C TYR A 163 -14.55 7.43 2.45
N LYS A 164 -15.77 7.92 2.22
CA LYS A 164 -16.66 7.43 1.15
C LYS A 164 -16.08 7.65 -0.25
N HIS A 165 -15.49 8.82 -0.50
CA HIS A 165 -14.90 9.14 -1.80
C HIS A 165 -13.62 8.34 -2.05
N ILE A 166 -12.80 8.17 -1.01
CA ILE A 166 -11.57 7.38 -1.05
C ILE A 166 -11.88 5.91 -1.33
N HIS A 167 -12.90 5.33 -0.70
CA HIS A 167 -13.24 3.92 -0.90
C HIS A 167 -13.75 3.63 -2.33
N ARG A 168 -14.54 4.55 -2.89
CA ARG A 168 -14.97 4.46 -4.30
C ARG A 168 -13.81 4.65 -5.27
N TYR A 169 -12.89 5.56 -4.95
CA TYR A 169 -11.66 5.75 -5.74
C TYR A 169 -10.78 4.50 -5.70
N ALA A 170 -10.49 3.95 -4.51
CA ALA A 170 -9.63 2.79 -4.32
C ALA A 170 -10.14 1.53 -5.07
N ARG A 171 -11.46 1.39 -5.26
CA ARG A 171 -12.02 0.28 -6.07
C ARG A 171 -11.55 0.32 -7.53
N TYR A 172 -11.31 1.50 -8.10
CA TYR A 172 -10.97 1.68 -9.51
C TYR A 172 -9.55 2.21 -9.75
N ALA A 173 -8.89 2.75 -8.73
CA ALA A 173 -7.57 3.38 -8.84
C ALA A 173 -6.46 2.43 -9.31
N TRP A 174 -6.62 1.12 -9.07
CA TRP A 174 -5.67 0.13 -9.56
C TRP A 174 -5.66 0.00 -11.08
N ILE A 175 -6.78 0.28 -11.78
CA ILE A 175 -6.88 0.13 -13.24
C ILE A 175 -5.94 1.10 -13.96
N PRO A 176 -6.02 2.44 -13.75
CA PRO A 176 -5.09 3.37 -14.39
C PRO A 176 -3.65 3.12 -13.94
N ALA A 177 -3.42 2.82 -12.65
CA ALA A 177 -2.08 2.51 -12.16
C ALA A 177 -1.48 1.26 -12.85
N ALA A 178 -2.25 0.20 -13.02
CA ALA A 178 -1.82 -1.02 -13.71
C ALA A 178 -1.47 -0.75 -15.18
N ILE A 179 -2.30 0.03 -15.88
CA ILE A 179 -2.06 0.42 -17.27
C ILE A 179 -0.76 1.22 -17.37
N ILE A 180 -0.54 2.19 -16.47
CA ILE A 180 0.67 3.01 -16.48
C ILE A 180 1.91 2.15 -16.21
N PHE A 181 1.87 1.29 -15.17
CA PHE A 181 3.01 0.40 -14.89
C PHE A 181 3.29 -0.58 -16.03
N LEU A 182 2.25 -1.08 -16.72
CA LEU A 182 2.42 -1.95 -17.88
C LEU A 182 3.08 -1.19 -19.05
N ILE A 183 2.68 0.05 -19.32
CA ILE A 183 3.33 0.90 -20.33
C ILE A 183 4.81 1.11 -19.97
N LEU A 184 5.11 1.47 -18.72
CA LEU A 184 6.48 1.69 -18.27
C LEU A 184 7.32 0.41 -18.34
N LEU A 185 6.73 -0.76 -18.02
CA LEU A 185 7.36 -2.07 -18.17
C LEU A 185 7.72 -2.37 -19.63
N MET A 186 6.80 -2.11 -20.57
CA MET A 186 7.05 -2.34 -22.00
C MET A 186 8.19 -1.47 -22.54
N ILE A 187 8.33 -0.25 -22.02
CA ILE A 187 9.41 0.69 -22.42
C ILE A 187 10.75 0.29 -21.80
N ALA A 188 10.75 -0.09 -20.52
CA ALA A 188 11.97 -0.44 -19.81
C ALA A 188 12.48 -1.85 -20.13
N GLY A 189 11.59 -2.80 -20.43
CA GLY A 189 11.90 -4.22 -20.62
C GLY A 189 13.09 -4.51 -21.53
N PRO A 190 13.19 -3.89 -22.73
CA PRO A 190 14.34 -4.09 -23.62
C PRO A 190 15.70 -3.63 -23.07
N ARG A 191 15.72 -2.80 -22.02
CA ARG A 191 16.93 -2.24 -21.40
C ARG A 191 17.34 -2.96 -20.12
N VAL A 192 16.49 -3.85 -19.59
CA VAL A 192 16.75 -4.59 -18.36
C VAL A 192 17.86 -5.61 -18.62
N SER A 193 18.90 -5.58 -17.80
CA SER A 193 19.98 -6.56 -17.81
C SER A 193 19.98 -7.40 -16.54
N ILE A 194 20.35 -8.67 -16.67
CA ILE A 194 20.55 -9.56 -15.51
C ILE A 194 21.92 -9.24 -14.91
N ILE A 195 21.92 -8.75 -13.67
CA ILE A 195 23.16 -8.52 -12.92
C ILE A 195 23.53 -9.82 -12.20
N PRO A 196 24.77 -10.33 -12.40
CA PRO A 196 25.20 -11.57 -11.77
C PRO A 196 25.27 -11.42 -10.25
N THR A 197 24.92 -12.50 -9.55
CA THR A 197 25.02 -12.55 -8.10
C THR A 197 26.48 -12.46 -7.64
N PRO A 198 26.79 -11.66 -6.61
CA PRO A 198 28.09 -11.68 -5.96
C PRO A 198 28.49 -13.08 -5.47
N ALA A 199 29.78 -13.29 -5.20
CA ALA A 199 30.22 -14.56 -4.63
C ALA A 199 29.51 -14.81 -3.29
N LEU A 200 28.97 -16.03 -3.12
CA LEU A 200 28.25 -16.42 -1.91
C LEU A 200 29.15 -16.25 -0.68
N GLY A 201 28.74 -15.39 0.24
CA GLY A 201 29.48 -15.08 1.46
C GLY A 201 28.57 -14.48 2.53
N ILE A 202 29.14 -14.23 3.71
CA ILE A 202 28.40 -13.69 4.86
C ILE A 202 27.77 -12.33 4.52
N ALA A 203 28.49 -11.49 3.75
CA ALA A 203 27.99 -10.19 3.31
C ALA A 203 26.74 -10.32 2.42
N GLU A 204 26.73 -11.26 1.47
CA GLU A 204 25.57 -11.49 0.59
C GLU A 204 24.36 -11.98 1.38
N ILE A 205 24.56 -12.91 2.32
CA ILE A 205 23.49 -13.40 3.20
C ILE A 205 22.93 -12.27 4.06
N ALA A 206 23.80 -11.41 4.60
CA ALA A 206 23.39 -10.26 5.39
C ALA A 206 22.59 -9.25 4.55
N SER A 207 23.03 -8.97 3.32
CA SER A 207 22.29 -8.14 2.36
C SER A 207 20.94 -8.75 2.00
N PHE A 208 20.87 -10.06 1.76
CA PHE A 208 19.65 -10.78 1.42
C PHE A 208 18.62 -10.69 2.54
N ILE A 209 19.05 -10.94 3.78
CA ILE A 209 18.18 -10.86 4.97
C ILE A 209 17.79 -9.40 5.25
N SER A 210 18.69 -8.44 5.08
CA SER A 210 18.41 -7.03 5.35
C SER A 210 17.41 -6.44 4.35
N PHE A 211 17.60 -6.71 3.06
CA PHE A 211 16.64 -6.35 2.03
C PHE A 211 15.31 -7.09 2.23
N GLY A 212 15.38 -8.40 2.52
CA GLY A 212 14.23 -9.21 2.88
C GLY A 212 13.44 -8.66 4.07
N GLY A 213 14.12 -8.12 5.08
CA GLY A 213 13.50 -7.45 6.22
C GLY A 213 12.74 -6.19 5.83
N ALA A 214 13.26 -5.39 4.88
CA ALA A 214 12.57 -4.22 4.35
C ALA A 214 11.30 -4.62 3.57
N VAL A 215 11.39 -5.65 2.72
CA VAL A 215 10.26 -6.24 1.98
C VAL A 215 9.20 -6.79 2.94
N TYR A 216 9.62 -7.60 3.91
CA TYR A 216 8.74 -8.15 4.94
C TYR A 216 8.04 -7.05 5.75
N GLY A 217 8.77 -5.99 6.12
CA GLY A 217 8.25 -4.85 6.86
C GLY A 217 7.18 -4.08 6.07
N PHE A 218 7.34 -3.95 4.76
CA PHE A 218 6.32 -3.34 3.89
C PHE A 218 5.03 -4.16 3.86
N ALA A 219 5.12 -5.47 3.57
CA ALA A 219 3.95 -6.34 3.52
C ALA A 219 3.27 -6.50 4.89
N THR A 220 4.05 -6.75 5.94
CA THR A 220 3.53 -6.95 7.30
C THR A 220 3.01 -5.67 7.93
N GLY A 221 3.45 -4.50 7.46
CA GLY A 221 2.97 -3.20 7.93
C GLY A 221 1.45 -3.03 7.80
N TRP A 222 0.81 -3.78 6.92
CA TRP A 222 -0.64 -3.82 6.77
C TRP A 222 -1.39 -4.58 7.89
N SER A 223 -0.67 -5.34 8.70
CA SER A 223 -1.25 -6.16 9.77
C SER A 223 -2.00 -5.34 10.82
N SER A 224 -1.62 -4.07 11.03
CA SER A 224 -2.27 -3.16 11.97
C SER A 224 -3.63 -2.62 11.49
N TYR A 225 -4.01 -2.88 10.23
CA TYR A 225 -5.31 -2.50 9.64
C TYR A 225 -6.08 -3.69 9.06
N ALA A 226 -5.54 -4.90 9.18
CA ALA A 226 -6.01 -6.09 8.46
C ALA A 226 -7.52 -6.36 8.65
N ALA A 227 -8.00 -6.30 9.91
CA ALA A 227 -9.41 -6.52 10.21
C ALA A 227 -10.32 -5.38 9.73
N ASP A 228 -9.85 -4.13 9.68
CA ASP A 228 -10.68 -2.93 9.50
C ASP A 228 -11.52 -2.96 8.21
N TYR A 229 -10.94 -3.47 7.14
CA TYR A 229 -11.57 -3.54 5.82
C TYR A 229 -12.61 -4.65 5.71
N ASN A 230 -12.57 -5.62 6.62
CA ASN A 230 -13.48 -6.78 6.61
C ASN A 230 -14.51 -6.73 7.76
N VAL A 231 -14.49 -5.70 8.61
CA VAL A 231 -15.43 -5.50 9.73
C VAL A 231 -16.89 -5.40 9.28
N LYS A 232 -17.15 -4.86 8.08
CA LYS A 232 -18.51 -4.69 7.52
C LYS A 232 -18.99 -5.91 6.72
N GLN A 233 -18.19 -6.97 6.61
CA GLN A 233 -18.57 -8.21 5.93
C GLN A 233 -19.48 -9.07 6.82
N PRO A 234 -20.45 -9.82 6.27
CA PRO A 234 -21.29 -10.74 7.02
C PRO A 234 -20.51 -11.75 7.87
N GLU A 235 -21.07 -12.20 9.00
CA GLU A 235 -20.44 -13.18 9.91
C GLU A 235 -20.22 -14.53 9.25
N GLU A 236 -21.11 -14.88 8.32
CA GLU A 236 -21.13 -16.12 7.55
C GLU A 236 -20.07 -16.13 6.44
N THR A 237 -19.32 -15.03 6.28
CA THR A 237 -18.27 -14.93 5.27
C THR A 237 -17.18 -15.97 5.54
N PRO A 238 -16.87 -16.87 4.58
CA PRO A 238 -15.90 -17.93 4.79
C PRO A 238 -14.49 -17.36 4.96
N ALA A 239 -13.86 -17.67 6.09
CA ALA A 239 -12.52 -17.19 6.44
C ALA A 239 -11.46 -17.51 5.38
N SER A 240 -11.56 -18.66 4.71
CA SER A 240 -10.67 -19.06 3.62
C SER A 240 -10.71 -18.07 2.44
N ARG A 241 -11.89 -17.56 2.06
CA ARG A 241 -12.00 -16.56 0.99
C ARG A 241 -11.36 -15.24 1.42
N VAL A 242 -11.61 -14.79 2.65
CA VAL A 242 -11.01 -13.55 3.18
C VAL A 242 -9.48 -13.68 3.22
N PHE A 243 -8.97 -14.82 3.65
CA PHE A 243 -7.55 -15.13 3.65
C PHE A 243 -6.95 -15.05 2.25
N TRP A 244 -7.45 -15.83 1.29
CA TRP A 244 -6.86 -15.90 -0.05
C TRP A 244 -7.00 -14.60 -0.84
N PHE A 245 -8.13 -13.90 -0.74
CA PHE A 245 -8.29 -12.60 -1.40
C PHE A 245 -7.38 -11.53 -0.80
N THR A 246 -7.14 -11.55 0.52
CA THR A 246 -6.16 -10.64 1.14
C THR A 246 -4.74 -11.01 0.74
N PHE A 247 -4.38 -12.28 0.86
CA PHE A 247 -3.05 -12.79 0.56
C PHE A 247 -2.66 -12.47 -0.89
N LEU A 248 -3.50 -12.86 -1.85
CA LEU A 248 -3.24 -12.59 -3.27
C LEU A 248 -3.33 -11.10 -3.61
N GLY A 249 -4.22 -10.36 -2.94
CA GLY A 249 -4.37 -8.92 -3.12
C GLY A 249 -3.13 -8.13 -2.66
N ILE A 250 -2.33 -8.66 -1.74
CA ILE A 250 -1.07 -8.03 -1.30
C ILE A 250 0.11 -8.64 -2.06
N ALA A 251 0.24 -9.96 -2.08
CA ALA A 251 1.41 -10.64 -2.61
C ALA A 251 1.63 -10.37 -4.11
N ILE A 252 0.57 -10.42 -4.93
CA ILE A 252 0.69 -10.22 -6.38
C ILE A 252 1.22 -8.81 -6.72
N PRO A 253 0.58 -7.70 -6.32
CA PRO A 253 1.07 -6.37 -6.68
C PRO A 253 2.42 -6.06 -6.06
N CYS A 254 2.70 -6.50 -4.82
CA CYS A 254 4.01 -6.29 -4.20
C CYS A 254 5.12 -6.99 -4.98
N ILE A 255 4.98 -8.30 -5.24
CA ILE A 255 5.98 -9.07 -5.98
C ILE A 255 6.19 -8.49 -7.38
N VAL A 256 5.11 -8.20 -8.11
CA VAL A 256 5.22 -7.68 -9.48
C VAL A 256 5.88 -6.30 -9.52
N LEU A 257 5.47 -5.37 -8.67
CA LEU A 257 6.01 -4.01 -8.67
C LEU A 257 7.41 -3.90 -8.07
N GLU A 258 7.74 -4.70 -7.05
CA GLU A 258 9.09 -4.74 -6.50
C GLU A 258 10.07 -5.36 -7.50
N ILE A 259 9.71 -6.45 -8.17
CA ILE A 259 10.55 -7.02 -9.25
C ILE A 259 10.69 -5.99 -10.37
N PHE A 260 9.61 -5.29 -10.74
CA PHE A 260 9.67 -4.23 -11.74
C PHE A 260 10.62 -3.11 -11.31
N GLY A 261 10.50 -2.59 -10.09
CA GLY A 261 11.36 -1.54 -9.57
C GLY A 261 12.84 -1.94 -9.48
N MET A 262 13.11 -3.17 -9.03
CA MET A 262 14.44 -3.74 -9.05
C MET A 262 14.99 -3.80 -10.48
N ALA A 263 14.21 -4.32 -11.44
CA ALA A 263 14.61 -4.42 -12.84
C ALA A 263 14.88 -3.04 -13.47
N LEU A 264 14.14 -1.99 -13.09
CA LEU A 264 14.41 -0.64 -13.57
C LEU A 264 15.82 -0.15 -13.19
N THR A 265 16.32 -0.51 -12.00
CA THR A 265 17.65 -0.08 -11.55
C THR A 265 18.82 -0.77 -12.26
N THR A 266 18.56 -1.84 -13.01
CA THR A 266 19.58 -2.43 -13.89
C THR A 266 19.74 -1.61 -15.18
N ALA A 267 18.69 -0.91 -15.58
CA ALA A 267 18.63 -0.13 -16.81
C ALA A 267 18.88 1.39 -16.60
N TYR A 268 18.55 1.90 -15.41
CA TYR A 268 18.60 3.33 -15.08
C TYR A 268 19.32 3.56 -13.74
N LYS A 269 20.08 4.65 -13.64
CA LYS A 269 20.88 4.99 -12.44
C LYS A 269 20.17 5.93 -11.46
N GLU A 270 18.94 6.30 -11.76
CA GLU A 270 18.13 7.20 -10.93
C GLU A 270 17.45 6.42 -9.78
N SER A 271 16.87 7.14 -8.81
CA SER A 271 16.20 6.55 -7.65
C SER A 271 14.88 7.22 -7.32
N GLY A 272 14.02 6.54 -6.56
CA GLY A 272 12.73 7.08 -6.11
C GLY A 272 11.82 7.49 -7.28
N GLY A 273 11.21 8.67 -7.18
CA GLY A 273 10.34 9.20 -8.24
C GLY A 273 11.10 9.53 -9.54
N ASP A 274 12.37 9.90 -9.45
CA ASP A 274 13.20 10.24 -10.63
C ASP A 274 13.44 9.00 -11.53
N LEU A 275 13.45 7.81 -10.93
CA LEU A 275 13.57 6.53 -11.66
C LEU A 275 12.42 6.34 -12.66
N LEU A 276 11.18 6.54 -12.21
CA LEU A 276 10.02 6.44 -13.11
C LEU A 276 9.99 7.59 -14.13
N ALA A 277 10.46 8.78 -13.75
CA ALA A 277 10.60 9.88 -14.68
C ALA A 277 11.58 9.56 -15.82
N ALA A 278 12.73 8.95 -15.50
CA ALA A 278 13.72 8.52 -16.49
C ALA A 278 13.15 7.48 -17.48
N VAL A 279 12.34 6.53 -16.99
CA VAL A 279 11.67 5.53 -17.84
C VAL A 279 10.65 6.18 -18.77
N ALA A 280 9.93 7.19 -18.29
CA ALA A 280 8.88 7.87 -19.05
C ALA A 280 9.40 8.92 -20.04
N GLN A 281 10.67 9.33 -19.97
CA GLN A 281 11.25 10.34 -20.87
C GLN A 281 10.97 10.11 -22.36
N PRO A 282 11.07 8.88 -22.92
CA PRO A 282 10.79 8.62 -24.33
C PRO A 282 9.35 8.93 -24.76
N LEU A 283 8.40 8.99 -23.82
CA LEU A 283 6.99 9.32 -24.08
C LEU A 283 6.75 10.84 -24.17
N GLY A 284 7.74 11.68 -23.88
CA GLY A 284 7.60 13.13 -23.89
C GLY A 284 6.46 13.63 -22.99
N SER A 285 5.61 14.51 -23.52
CA SER A 285 4.49 15.11 -22.77
C SER A 285 3.46 14.08 -22.29
N PHE A 286 3.28 12.97 -23.01
CA PHE A 286 2.37 11.90 -22.58
C PHE A 286 2.89 11.22 -21.31
N GLY A 287 4.20 10.97 -21.22
CA GLY A 287 4.84 10.42 -20.02
C GLY A 287 4.60 11.30 -18.80
N ASN A 288 4.73 12.61 -18.96
CA ASN A 288 4.48 13.59 -17.90
C ASN A 288 3.05 13.50 -17.35
N VAL A 289 2.04 13.33 -18.21
CA VAL A 289 0.65 13.15 -17.79
C VAL A 289 0.48 11.87 -16.98
N LEU A 290 1.09 10.75 -17.42
CA LEU A 290 1.01 9.48 -16.70
C LEU A 290 1.65 9.57 -15.31
N LEU A 291 2.80 10.23 -15.19
CA LEU A 291 3.50 10.42 -13.91
C LEU A 291 2.72 11.31 -12.95
N LEU A 292 2.07 12.37 -13.47
CA LEU A 292 1.17 13.21 -12.67
C LEU A 292 -0.04 12.42 -12.18
N LEU A 293 -0.63 11.56 -13.03
CA LEU A 293 -1.74 10.70 -12.62
C LEU A 293 -1.32 9.71 -11.52
N LEU A 294 -0.13 9.10 -11.64
CA LEU A 294 0.41 8.24 -10.58
C LEU A 294 0.70 8.99 -9.28
N SER A 295 1.27 10.21 -9.37
CA SER A 295 1.55 11.03 -8.18
C SER A 295 0.28 11.43 -7.44
N ASN A 296 -0.78 11.79 -8.16
CA ASN A 296 -2.09 12.06 -7.56
C ASN A 296 -2.75 10.78 -7.00
N ALA A 297 -2.57 9.63 -7.66
CA ALA A 297 -3.07 8.37 -7.13
C ALA A 297 -2.38 7.97 -5.81
N LEU A 298 -1.10 8.30 -5.64
CA LEU A 298 -0.41 8.15 -4.36
C LEU A 298 -1.00 9.04 -3.27
N ALA A 299 -1.32 10.30 -3.57
CA ALA A 299 -1.91 11.22 -2.59
C ALA A 299 -3.22 10.65 -2.01
N VAL A 300 -4.06 10.03 -2.85
CA VAL A 300 -5.30 9.39 -2.39
C VAL A 300 -5.02 8.10 -1.60
N SER A 301 -4.03 7.30 -2.03
CA SER A 301 -3.59 6.09 -1.29
C SER A 301 -2.85 6.41 0.02
N CYS A 302 -2.29 7.62 0.15
CA CYS A 302 -1.68 8.14 1.39
C CYS A 302 -2.74 8.44 2.47
N GLY A 303 -4.02 8.43 2.08
CA GLY A 303 -5.16 8.20 2.97
C GLY A 303 -5.13 6.87 3.75
N ARG A 304 -4.02 6.11 3.73
CA ARG A 304 -3.62 5.08 4.72
C ARG A 304 -3.91 5.49 6.17
N CYS A 305 -3.96 6.80 6.46
CA CYS A 305 -4.32 7.37 7.76
C CYS A 305 -5.83 7.64 7.95
N SER A 306 -6.70 7.31 7.00
CA SER A 306 -8.16 7.46 7.21
C SER A 306 -8.69 6.59 8.37
N PRO A 307 -8.16 5.37 8.62
CA PRO A 307 -8.49 4.64 9.85
C PRO A 307 -7.95 5.32 11.12
N LEU A 308 -6.90 6.15 11.03
CA LEU A 308 -6.32 6.83 12.22
C LEU A 308 -7.26 7.86 12.83
N TYR A 309 -8.09 8.53 12.02
CA TYR A 309 -9.13 9.43 12.52
C TYR A 309 -10.19 8.71 13.38
N PHE A 310 -10.26 7.38 13.30
CA PHE A 310 -11.22 6.56 14.03
C PHE A 310 -10.60 5.75 15.18
N THR A 311 -9.30 5.94 15.47
CA THR A 311 -8.58 5.25 16.55
C THR A 311 -8.31 6.08 17.80
N CYS A 312 -8.79 7.33 17.83
CA CYS A 312 -8.83 8.14 19.06
C CYS A 312 -10.25 8.15 19.64
#